data_AF-A0AAV6YAF1-F1
#
_entry.id   AF-A0AAV6YAF1-F1
#
_cell.length_a   1.000
_cell.length_b   1.000
_cell.length_c   1.000
_cell.angle_alpha   90.00
_cell.angle_beta   90.00
_cell.angle_gamma   90.00
#
_symmetry.space_group_name_H-M   'P 1'
#
loop_
_entity.id
_entity.type
_entity.pdbx_description
1 polymer ?
#
loop_
_entity_poly.entity_id
_entity_poly.type
_entity_poly.pdbx_seq_one_letter_code
_entity_poly.pdbx_strand_id
1 'polypeptide(L)'
;MAQYDIVVTTYSLVSKEIPAKKEEGDAPAQDQDLEDRAASSPLLRVAWARIILDEAHNIKNPKVQTSIAVCKLRAGARWAVTGTPIQNNLLDLYSLLRFLRCSPFDEYKLWKSQVDNGSRKGGERLTILTKSLLLRRTKEQLDHKGRPLVELPQRRCERHELKLSSQEQAVYDVIFARSKSTLQNYLKRHEGGAPAAPRPADNPFDR
;
A
#
# COMPACT_ATOMS: atom_id res chain seq x y z
N MET A 1 -32.04 18.03 6.94
CA MET A 1 -31.71 17.14 5.80
C MET A 1 -30.37 17.58 5.24
N ALA A 2 -29.51 16.66 4.80
CA ALA A 2 -28.25 17.01 4.14
C ALA A 2 -28.57 17.65 2.77
N GLN A 3 -27.83 18.68 2.37
CA GLN A 3 -28.06 19.41 1.11
C GLN A 3 -27.60 18.62 -0.13
N TYR A 4 -26.76 17.60 0.07
CA TYR A 4 -26.12 16.84 -1.01
C TYR A 4 -26.20 15.35 -0.72
N ASP A 5 -26.40 14.55 -1.77
CA ASP A 5 -26.41 13.08 -1.70
C ASP A 5 -25.01 12.47 -1.88
N ILE A 6 -24.11 13.19 -2.55
CA ILE A 6 -22.76 12.72 -2.88
C ILE A 6 -21.76 13.78 -2.43
N VAL A 7 -20.71 13.32 -1.74
CA VAL A 7 -19.56 14.14 -1.35
C VAL A 7 -18.30 13.53 -1.96
N VAL A 8 -17.57 14.32 -2.74
CA VAL A 8 -16.28 13.95 -3.32
C VAL A 8 -15.19 14.71 -2.55
N THR A 9 -14.17 13.99 -2.11
CA THR A 9 -13.06 14.56 -1.34
C THR A 9 -11.77 13.82 -1.65
N THR A 10 -10.65 14.33 -1.14
CA THR A 10 -9.33 13.73 -1.30
C THR A 10 -8.89 13.03 -0.02
N TYR A 11 -8.00 12.04 -0.17
CA TYR A 11 -7.36 11.38 0.96
C TYR A 11 -6.67 12.37 1.92
N SER A 12 -6.07 13.44 1.38
CA SER A 12 -5.37 14.44 2.18
C SER A 12 -6.32 15.29 3.03
N LEU A 13 -7.51 15.63 2.52
CA LEU A 13 -8.53 16.33 3.30
C LEU A 13 -9.09 15.45 4.42
N VAL A 14 -9.46 14.21 4.10
CA VAL A 14 -9.95 13.25 5.10
C VAL A 14 -8.91 13.02 6.20
N SER A 15 -7.64 12.88 5.82
CA SER A 15 -6.53 12.72 6.77
C SER A 15 -6.37 13.92 7.69
N LYS A 16 -6.49 15.15 7.17
CA LYS A 16 -6.39 16.40 7.96
C LYS A 16 -7.57 16.58 8.92
N GLU A 17 -8.78 16.26 8.48
CA GLU A 17 -9.99 16.48 9.29
C GLU A 17 -10.17 15.44 10.39
N ILE A 18 -9.66 14.22 10.21
CA ILE A 18 -9.84 13.13 11.16
C ILE A 18 -8.53 12.90 11.90
N PRO A 19 -8.42 13.32 13.18
CA PRO A 19 -7.21 13.07 13.96
C PRO A 19 -7.03 11.56 14.16
N ALA A 20 -5.84 11.05 13.83
CA ALA A 20 -5.41 9.70 14.16
C ALA A 20 -4.57 9.77 15.45
N LYS A 21 -5.04 9.16 16.55
CA LYS A 21 -4.15 8.87 17.69
C LYS A 21 -3.08 7.90 17.16
N LYS A 22 -1.81 8.30 17.20
CA LYS A 22 -0.72 7.36 16.95
C LYS A 22 -0.71 6.38 18.13
N GLU A 23 -0.76 5.09 17.85
CA GLU A 23 -0.33 4.09 18.83
C GLU A 23 1.21 4.10 18.87
N GLU A 24 1.78 5.11 19.54
CA GLU A 24 3.19 5.14 19.98
C GLU A 24 3.20 5.44 21.49
N GLY A 25 4.07 4.73 22.21
CA GLY A 25 3.97 4.49 23.65
C GLY A 25 4.10 5.70 24.56
N ASP A 26 3.55 5.51 25.76
CA ASP A 26 3.83 6.14 27.05
C ASP A 26 4.50 7.52 27.00
N ALA A 27 3.72 8.55 26.67
CA ALA A 27 4.01 9.93 27.02
C ALA A 27 2.70 10.68 27.27
N PRO A 28 2.57 11.42 28.39
CA PRO A 28 1.33 12.13 28.72
C PRO A 28 1.31 13.45 27.95
N ALA A 29 0.55 13.51 26.87
CA ALA A 29 0.29 14.75 26.14
C ALA A 29 -1.22 14.93 25.95
N GLN A 30 -1.79 15.79 26.80
CA GLN A 30 -3.07 16.52 26.66
C GLN A 30 -4.15 15.85 25.78
N ASP A 31 -4.86 14.89 26.37
CA ASP A 31 -5.93 14.13 25.72
C ASP A 31 -7.20 14.95 25.38
N GLN A 32 -7.40 16.11 26.02
CA GLN A 32 -8.67 16.87 25.91
C GLN A 32 -8.85 17.57 24.55
N ASP A 33 -7.81 18.16 23.96
CA ASP A 33 -7.93 18.93 22.70
C ASP A 33 -8.14 18.04 21.45
N LEU A 34 -7.73 16.77 21.53
CA LEU A 34 -7.85 15.80 20.43
C LEU A 34 -9.24 15.16 20.37
N GLU A 35 -9.89 14.96 21.51
CA GLU A 35 -11.26 14.45 21.59
C GLU A 35 -12.27 15.47 21.07
N ASP A 36 -12.09 16.75 21.39
CA ASP A 36 -12.94 17.84 20.90
C ASP A 36 -12.83 18.04 19.38
N ARG A 37 -11.62 17.90 18.79
CA ARG A 37 -11.43 17.95 17.34
C ARG A 37 -12.03 16.75 16.61
N ALA A 38 -11.95 15.56 17.19
CA ALA A 38 -12.58 14.36 16.63
C ALA A 38 -14.12 14.43 16.68
N ALA A 39 -14.68 15.00 17.76
CA ALA A 39 -16.11 15.27 17.87
C ALA A 39 -16.58 16.37 16.88
N SER A 40 -15.68 17.28 16.50
CA SER A 40 -15.98 18.41 15.61
C SER A 40 -15.92 18.09 14.11
N SER A 41 -15.25 17.02 13.66
CA SER A 41 -15.16 16.73 12.21
C SER A 41 -16.54 16.38 11.63
N PRO A 42 -17.07 17.16 10.66
CA PRO A 42 -18.36 16.87 10.05
C PRO A 42 -18.42 15.47 9.44
N LEU A 43 -17.31 14.99 8.87
CA LEU A 43 -17.22 13.69 8.22
C LEU A 43 -17.42 12.50 9.18
N LEU A 44 -17.08 12.66 10.46
CA LEU A 44 -17.27 11.63 11.50
C LEU A 44 -18.70 11.60 12.07
N ARG A 45 -19.41 12.73 11.99
CA ARG A 45 -20.80 12.86 12.47
C ARG A 45 -21.81 12.27 11.50
N VAL A 46 -21.45 12.17 10.23
CA VAL A 46 -22.30 11.57 9.19
C VAL A 46 -22.17 10.05 9.21
N ALA A 47 -23.30 9.36 9.27
CA ALA A 47 -23.38 7.93 9.00
C ALA A 47 -23.60 7.71 7.50
N TRP A 48 -22.51 7.42 6.79
CA TRP A 48 -22.54 7.29 5.33
C TRP A 48 -23.29 6.02 4.90
N ALA A 49 -24.10 6.12 3.85
CA ALA A 49 -24.68 4.91 3.24
C ALA A 49 -23.56 4.07 2.59
N ARG A 50 -22.62 4.72 1.90
CA ARG A 50 -21.49 4.08 1.23
C ARG A 50 -20.25 4.97 1.25
N ILE A 51 -19.09 4.35 1.39
CA ILE A 51 -17.78 4.96 1.12
C ILE A 51 -17.11 4.19 -0.01
N ILE A 52 -16.60 4.92 -1.01
CA ILE A 52 -15.86 4.36 -2.14
C ILE A 52 -14.46 4.95 -2.13
N LEU A 53 -13.45 4.09 -2.08
CA LEU A 53 -12.06 4.47 -2.24
C LEU A 53 -11.63 4.23 -3.67
N ASP A 54 -11.30 5.30 -4.39
CA ASP A 54 -10.62 5.20 -5.67
C ASP A 54 -9.10 5.11 -5.46
N GLU A 55 -8.44 4.33 -6.28
CA GLU A 55 -7.04 3.91 -6.11
C GLU A 55 -6.73 3.50 -4.66
N ALA A 56 -7.50 2.54 -4.13
CA ALA A 56 -7.46 2.12 -2.73
C ALA A 56 -6.09 1.63 -2.24
N HIS A 57 -5.13 1.39 -3.15
CA HIS A 57 -3.73 1.14 -2.78
C HIS A 57 -3.08 2.33 -2.02
N ASN A 58 -3.70 3.52 -2.04
CA ASN A 58 -3.30 4.67 -1.21
C ASN A 58 -3.34 4.41 0.31
N ILE A 59 -4.14 3.44 0.78
CA ILE A 59 -4.26 3.11 2.21
C ILE A 59 -3.48 1.85 2.62
N LYS A 60 -2.55 1.38 1.77
CA LYS A 60 -1.82 0.10 1.93
C LYS A 60 -1.11 -0.09 3.27
N ASN A 61 -0.68 1.00 3.92
CA ASN A 61 -0.10 0.94 5.25
C ASN A 61 -1.18 1.26 6.31
N PRO A 62 -1.53 0.34 7.22
CA PRO A 62 -2.61 0.55 8.18
C PRO A 62 -2.25 1.54 9.30
N LYS A 63 -0.95 1.86 9.47
CA LYS A 63 -0.45 2.75 10.53
C LYS A 63 -0.44 4.23 10.13
N VAL A 64 -0.54 4.54 8.84
CA VAL A 64 -0.52 5.94 8.39
C VAL A 64 -1.83 6.64 8.68
N GLN A 65 -1.76 7.94 8.96
CA GLN A 65 -2.91 8.78 9.31
C GLN A 65 -4.06 8.64 8.32
N THR A 66 -3.77 8.63 7.02
CA THR A 66 -4.79 8.47 5.96
C THR A 66 -5.57 7.17 6.10
N SER A 67 -4.89 6.04 6.31
CA SER A 67 -5.53 4.73 6.46
C SER A 67 -6.39 4.66 7.71
N ILE A 68 -5.88 5.22 8.82
CA ILE A 68 -6.61 5.31 10.09
C ILE A 68 -7.85 6.21 9.94
N ALA A 69 -7.70 7.39 9.34
CA ALA A 69 -8.75 8.37 9.13
C ALA A 69 -9.91 7.78 8.31
N VAL A 70 -9.59 7.16 7.17
CA VAL A 70 -10.58 6.53 6.30
C VAL A 70 -11.27 5.35 6.99
N CYS A 71 -10.55 4.55 7.78
CA CYS A 71 -11.15 3.44 8.53
C CYS A 71 -12.12 3.92 9.63
N LYS A 72 -11.89 5.09 10.22
CA LYS A 72 -12.73 5.71 11.27
C LYS A 72 -14.09 6.19 10.77
N LEU A 73 -14.21 6.53 9.49
CA LEU A 73 -15.49 6.93 8.90
C LEU A 73 -16.54 5.83 9.11
N ARG A 74 -17.77 6.23 9.44
CA ARG A 74 -18.90 5.32 9.67
C ARG A 74 -19.66 5.12 8.37
N ALA A 75 -19.79 3.87 7.93
CA ALA A 75 -20.54 3.57 6.70
C ALA A 75 -21.22 2.21 6.75
N GLY A 76 -22.39 2.11 6.10
CA GLY A 76 -23.12 0.85 5.90
C GLY A 76 -22.48 -0.04 4.83
N ALA A 77 -22.00 0.54 3.74
CA ALA A 77 -21.28 -0.17 2.67
C ALA A 77 -19.90 0.46 2.40
N ARG A 78 -18.91 -0.37 2.05
CA ARG A 78 -17.53 0.08 1.80
C ARG A 78 -16.95 -0.60 0.58
N TRP A 79 -16.54 0.18 -0.41
CA TRP A 79 -15.99 -0.32 -1.68
C TRP A 79 -14.56 0.21 -1.86
N ALA A 80 -13.68 -0.66 -2.34
CA ALA A 80 -12.30 -0.33 -2.68
C ALA A 80 -12.08 -0.62 -4.18
N VAL A 81 -11.77 0.43 -4.93
CA VAL A 81 -11.51 0.37 -6.37
C VAL A 81 -10.01 0.58 -6.56
N THR A 82 -9.33 -0.38 -7.18
CA THR A 82 -7.89 -0.31 -7.44
C THR A 82 -7.51 -1.32 -8.53
N GLY A 83 -6.63 -0.90 -9.45
CA GLY A 83 -6.04 -1.82 -10.42
C GLY A 83 -4.98 -2.76 -9.80
N THR A 84 -4.39 -2.36 -8.67
CA THR A 84 -3.29 -3.05 -7.99
C THR A 84 -3.60 -3.21 -6.50
N PRO A 85 -4.45 -4.16 -6.08
CA PRO A 85 -4.81 -4.34 -4.68
C PRO A 85 -3.65 -4.82 -3.79
N ILE A 86 -2.64 -5.45 -4.38
CA ILE A 86 -1.41 -5.90 -3.72
C ILE A 86 -0.24 -5.34 -4.52
N GLN A 87 0.61 -4.52 -3.89
CA GLN A 87 1.80 -3.96 -4.54
C GLN A 87 3.06 -4.63 -4.01
N ASN A 88 3.24 -4.65 -2.69
CA ASN A 88 4.51 -4.99 -2.05
C ASN A 88 4.41 -6.28 -1.21
N ASN A 89 3.42 -6.36 -0.32
CA ASN A 89 3.31 -7.46 0.63
C ASN A 89 1.84 -7.72 1.04
N LEU A 90 1.63 -8.76 1.85
CA LEU A 90 0.30 -9.16 2.35
C LEU A 90 -0.33 -8.12 3.28
N LEU A 91 0.44 -7.17 3.82
CA LEU A 91 -0.09 -6.08 4.64
C LEU A 91 -0.97 -5.13 3.82
N ASP A 92 -0.69 -4.98 2.53
CA ASP A 92 -1.50 -4.17 1.61
C ASP A 92 -2.95 -4.68 1.59
N LEU A 93 -3.12 -6.00 1.49
CA LEU A 93 -4.44 -6.63 1.52
C LEU A 93 -5.09 -6.51 2.90
N TYR A 94 -4.34 -6.70 3.98
CA TYR A 94 -4.86 -6.49 5.35
C TYR A 94 -5.44 -5.08 5.52
N SER A 95 -4.76 -4.05 5.01
CA SER A 95 -5.27 -2.67 5.10
C SER A 95 -6.60 -2.50 4.38
N LEU A 96 -6.77 -3.14 3.22
CA LEU A 96 -8.05 -3.16 2.52
C LEU A 96 -9.12 -3.92 3.31
N LEU A 97 -8.81 -5.08 3.88
CA LEU A 97 -9.75 -5.86 4.71
C LEU A 97 -10.18 -5.10 5.97
N ARG A 98 -9.24 -4.40 6.60
CA ARG A 98 -9.51 -3.50 7.73
C ARG A 98 -10.44 -2.37 7.33
N PHE A 99 -10.22 -1.75 6.17
CA PHE A 99 -11.15 -0.76 5.64
C PHE A 99 -12.51 -1.37 5.37
N LEU A 100 -12.59 -2.52 4.69
CA LEU A 100 -13.84 -3.20 4.35
C LEU A 100 -14.60 -3.77 5.57
N ARG A 101 -13.97 -3.79 6.77
CA ARG A 101 -14.51 -4.38 8.00
C ARG A 101 -14.82 -5.88 7.84
N CYS A 102 -13.91 -6.60 7.18
CA CYS A 102 -14.06 -8.03 6.93
C CYS A 102 -13.67 -8.84 8.18
N SER A 103 -14.60 -8.97 9.11
CA SER A 103 -14.40 -9.77 10.32
C SER A 103 -14.32 -11.27 9.98
N PRO A 104 -13.40 -12.03 10.61
CA PRO A 104 -12.48 -11.62 11.68
C PRO A 104 -11.09 -11.18 11.17
N PHE A 105 -10.90 -11.09 9.85
CA PHE A 105 -9.61 -10.79 9.21
C PHE A 105 -9.23 -9.31 9.21
N ASP A 106 -10.10 -8.43 9.70
CA ASP A 106 -9.82 -7.03 9.99
C ASP A 106 -9.05 -6.83 11.32
N GLU A 107 -8.84 -7.89 12.10
CA GLU A 107 -7.98 -7.89 13.28
C GLU A 107 -6.53 -8.30 12.92
N TYR A 108 -5.56 -7.43 13.23
CA TYR A 108 -4.16 -7.66 12.87
C TYR A 108 -3.56 -8.94 13.46
N LYS A 109 -3.84 -9.23 14.74
CA LYS A 109 -3.30 -10.43 15.42
C LYS A 109 -3.81 -11.72 14.77
N LEU A 110 -5.09 -11.75 14.41
CA LEU A 110 -5.66 -12.90 13.72
C LEU A 110 -5.15 -13.01 12.28
N TRP A 111 -5.09 -11.89 11.55
CA TRP A 111 -4.49 -11.86 10.22
C TRP A 111 -3.08 -12.45 10.22
N LYS A 112 -2.23 -12.02 11.15
CA LYS A 112 -0.85 -12.47 11.23
C LYS A 112 -0.73 -13.95 11.61
N SER A 113 -1.59 -14.44 12.50
CA SER A 113 -1.56 -15.83 12.95
C SER A 113 -2.23 -16.81 11.98
N GLN A 114 -3.24 -16.39 11.21
CA GLN A 114 -4.04 -17.29 10.36
C GLN A 114 -3.76 -17.17 8.87
N VAL A 115 -3.29 -16.01 8.39
CA VAL A 115 -3.11 -15.74 6.94
C VAL A 115 -1.65 -15.44 6.62
N ASP A 116 -1.06 -14.42 7.25
CA ASP A 116 0.31 -13.97 7.00
C ASP A 116 1.34 -14.68 7.92
N ASN A 117 1.25 -16.01 7.97
CA ASN A 117 2.08 -16.89 8.82
C ASN A 117 3.03 -17.80 8.02
N GLY A 118 3.07 -17.69 6.70
CA GLY A 118 3.91 -18.52 5.82
C GLY A 118 3.47 -20.00 5.70
N SER A 119 2.37 -20.39 6.35
CA SER A 119 1.86 -21.76 6.28
C SER A 119 1.04 -22.01 5.00
N ARG A 120 0.97 -23.28 4.56
CA ARG A 120 0.11 -23.70 3.44
C ARG A 120 -1.35 -23.31 3.65
N LYS A 121 -1.88 -23.54 4.87
CA LYS A 121 -3.25 -23.16 5.25
C LYS A 121 -3.48 -21.64 5.19
N GLY A 122 -2.47 -20.84 5.49
CA GLY A 122 -2.52 -19.38 5.35
C GLY A 122 -2.71 -18.95 3.90
N GLY A 123 -1.94 -19.54 2.98
CA GLY A 123 -2.09 -19.30 1.54
C GLY A 123 -3.43 -19.76 0.96
N GLU A 124 -3.96 -20.90 1.43
CA GLU A 124 -5.30 -21.37 1.07
C GLU A 124 -6.39 -20.38 1.51
N ARG A 125 -6.32 -19.88 2.75
CA ARG A 125 -7.25 -18.85 3.27
C ARG A 125 -7.15 -17.55 2.50
N LEU A 126 -5.93 -17.09 2.22
CA LEU A 126 -5.69 -15.91 1.40
C LEU A 126 -6.37 -16.04 0.03
N THR A 127 -6.25 -17.21 -0.61
CA THR A 127 -6.88 -17.49 -1.90
C THR A 127 -8.40 -17.44 -1.81
N ILE A 128 -8.99 -18.02 -0.76
CA ILE A 128 -10.44 -17.99 -0.51
C ILE A 128 -10.92 -16.55 -0.30
N LEU A 129 -10.24 -15.79 0.56
CA LEU A 129 -10.56 -14.38 0.82
C LEU A 129 -10.49 -13.52 -0.45
N THR A 130 -9.45 -13.75 -1.25
CA THR A 130 -9.28 -13.03 -2.51
C THR A 130 -10.44 -13.35 -3.47
N LYS A 131 -10.80 -14.64 -3.61
CA LYS A 131 -11.88 -15.05 -4.52
C LYS A 131 -13.27 -14.61 -4.06
N SER A 132 -13.51 -14.50 -2.75
CA SER A 132 -14.81 -14.12 -2.21
C SER A 132 -15.02 -12.60 -2.18
N LEU A 133 -13.96 -11.82 -1.98
CA LEU A 133 -14.07 -10.37 -1.77
C LEU A 133 -13.66 -9.54 -2.98
N LEU A 134 -12.81 -10.06 -3.88
CA LEU A 134 -12.29 -9.32 -5.02
C LEU A 134 -12.93 -9.80 -6.32
N LEU A 135 -13.56 -8.87 -7.02
CA LEU A 135 -13.88 -9.03 -8.43
C LEU A 135 -12.76 -8.40 -9.26
N ARG A 136 -11.91 -9.24 -9.85
CA ARG A 136 -10.84 -8.80 -10.77
C ARG A 136 -11.14 -9.29 -12.18
N ARG A 137 -11.14 -8.37 -13.14
CA ARG A 137 -11.21 -8.67 -14.57
C ARG A 137 -9.90 -8.27 -15.25
N THR A 138 -9.49 -9.01 -16.27
CA THR A 138 -8.30 -8.69 -17.07
C THR A 138 -8.69 -8.24 -18.47
N LYS A 139 -7.76 -7.58 -19.17
CA LYS A 139 -8.00 -7.09 -20.54
C LYS A 139 -8.15 -8.24 -21.54
N GLU A 140 -7.55 -9.38 -21.21
CA GLU A 140 -7.55 -10.61 -21.98
C GLU A 140 -8.77 -11.49 -21.68
N GLN A 141 -9.64 -11.10 -20.74
CA GLN A 141 -10.80 -11.90 -20.35
C GLN A 141 -11.82 -11.93 -21.49
N LEU A 142 -12.42 -13.10 -21.71
CA LEU A 142 -13.48 -13.33 -22.69
C LEU A 142 -14.86 -13.38 -22.02
N ASP A 143 -15.89 -12.95 -22.76
CA ASP A 143 -17.29 -13.10 -22.36
C ASP A 143 -17.74 -14.56 -22.54
N HIS A 144 -18.98 -14.86 -22.13
CA HIS A 144 -19.58 -16.18 -22.27
C HIS A 144 -19.75 -16.63 -23.74
N LYS A 145 -19.57 -15.73 -24.71
CA LYS A 145 -19.63 -15.97 -26.16
C LYS A 145 -18.23 -16.05 -26.79
N GLY A 146 -17.15 -16.02 -25.99
CA GLY A 146 -15.78 -16.09 -26.46
C GLY A 146 -15.22 -14.78 -27.03
N ARG A 147 -15.90 -13.64 -26.85
CA ARG A 147 -15.44 -12.33 -27.34
C ARG A 147 -14.67 -11.58 -26.24
N PRO A 148 -13.64 -10.78 -26.57
CA PRO A 148 -12.95 -9.95 -25.58
C PRO A 148 -13.93 -9.05 -24.81
N LEU A 149 -13.75 -8.94 -23.49
CA LEU A 149 -14.54 -8.01 -22.67
C LEU A 149 -14.36 -6.57 -23.12
N VAL A 150 -13.17 -6.23 -23.61
CA VAL A 150 -12.82 -4.92 -24.15
C VAL A 150 -11.96 -5.12 -25.40
N GLU A 151 -12.39 -4.53 -26.51
CA GLU A 151 -11.59 -4.48 -27.74
C GLU A 151 -10.54 -3.38 -27.60
N LEU A 152 -9.29 -3.77 -27.39
CA LEU A 152 -8.17 -2.84 -27.25
C LEU A 152 -7.28 -2.92 -28.50
N PRO A 153 -6.79 -1.77 -28.99
CA PRO A 153 -5.76 -1.76 -30.03
C PRO A 153 -4.47 -2.40 -29.51
N GLN A 154 -3.59 -2.82 -30.42
CA GLN A 154 -2.28 -3.32 -30.02
C GLN A 154 -1.49 -2.26 -29.24
N ARG A 155 -0.90 -2.69 -28.12
CA ARG A 155 -0.04 -1.84 -27.29
C ARG A 155 1.18 -1.40 -28.09
N ARG A 156 1.35 -0.09 -28.24
CA ARG A 156 2.57 0.52 -28.81
C ARG A 156 3.54 0.85 -27.68
N CYS A 157 4.76 0.31 -27.74
CA CYS A 157 5.85 0.63 -26.83
C CYS A 157 6.97 1.29 -27.64
N GLU A 158 7.36 2.51 -27.27
CA GLU A 158 8.48 3.21 -27.87
C GLU A 158 9.55 3.44 -26.80
N ARG A 159 10.78 3.00 -27.07
CA ARG A 159 11.93 3.31 -26.23
C ARG A 159 12.60 4.54 -26.81
N HIS A 160 12.58 5.64 -26.05
CA HIS A 160 13.34 6.83 -26.39
C HIS A 160 14.65 6.82 -25.60
N GLU A 161 15.76 6.53 -26.29
CA GLU A 161 17.09 6.66 -25.69
C GLU A 161 17.51 8.13 -25.71
N LEU A 162 17.74 8.67 -24.52
CA LEU A 162 18.16 10.06 -24.34
C LEU A 162 19.69 10.10 -24.17
N LYS A 163 20.31 11.11 -24.77
CA LYS A 163 21.72 11.43 -24.51
C LYS A 163 21.78 12.40 -23.34
N LEU A 164 22.62 12.10 -22.35
CA LEU A 164 22.91 13.03 -21.27
C LEU A 164 23.52 14.30 -21.86
N SER A 165 23.17 15.45 -21.29
CA SER A 165 23.88 16.69 -21.58
C SER A 165 25.33 16.61 -21.09
N SER A 166 26.19 17.53 -21.54
CA SER A 166 27.59 17.57 -21.09
C SER A 166 27.74 17.71 -19.57
N GLN A 167 26.85 18.50 -18.94
CA GLN A 167 26.83 18.68 -17.49
C GLN A 167 26.38 17.42 -16.75
N GLU A 168 25.31 16.78 -17.21
CA GLU A 168 24.80 15.53 -16.62
C GLU A 168 25.78 14.37 -16.78
N GLN A 169 26.43 14.27 -17.96
CA GLN A 169 27.45 13.25 -18.22
C GLN A 169 28.64 13.42 -17.28
N ALA A 170 29.11 14.66 -17.05
CA ALA A 170 30.22 14.91 -16.12
C ALA A 170 29.87 14.47 -14.68
N VAL A 171 28.65 14.77 -14.21
CA VAL A 171 28.18 14.31 -12.90
C VAL A 171 28.05 12.79 -12.85
N TYR A 172 27.49 12.20 -13.91
CA TYR A 172 27.34 10.74 -14.04
C TYR A 172 28.69 10.04 -13.97
N ASP A 173 29.70 10.53 -14.70
CA ASP A 173 31.04 9.92 -14.76
C ASP A 173 31.74 9.94 -13.40
N VAL A 174 31.57 11.02 -12.62
CA VAL A 174 32.10 11.12 -11.25
C VAL A 174 31.45 10.06 -10.34
N ILE A 175 30.12 9.94 -10.38
CA ILE A 175 29.39 8.94 -9.57
C ILE A 175 29.73 7.52 -10.02
N PHE A 176 29.86 7.30 -11.33
CA PHE A 176 30.19 6.02 -11.91
C PHE A 176 31.60 5.58 -11.51
N ALA A 177 32.59 6.46 -11.60
CA ALA A 177 33.96 6.18 -11.19
C ALA A 177 34.03 5.79 -9.70
N ARG A 178 33.36 6.56 -8.83
CA ARG A 178 33.30 6.28 -7.39
C ARG A 178 32.65 4.93 -7.10
N SER A 179 31.49 4.68 -7.68
CA SER A 179 30.75 3.42 -7.52
C SER A 179 31.56 2.22 -8.01
N LYS A 180 32.24 2.35 -9.15
CA LYS A 180 33.12 1.33 -9.71
C LYS A 180 34.29 1.00 -8.78
N SER A 181 34.96 2.01 -8.23
CA SER A 181 36.05 1.80 -7.28
C SER A 181 35.58 1.14 -5.98
N THR A 182 34.44 1.55 -5.43
CA THR A 182 33.86 0.91 -4.23
C THR A 182 33.54 -0.56 -4.48
N LEU A 183 32.91 -0.89 -5.62
CA LEU A 183 32.60 -2.27 -5.99
C LEU A 183 33.86 -3.12 -6.19
N GLN A 184 34.86 -2.59 -6.89
CA GLN A 184 36.13 -3.29 -7.10
C GLN A 184 36.85 -3.57 -5.79
N ASN A 185 36.84 -2.63 -4.84
CA ASN A 185 37.41 -2.83 -3.51
C ASN A 185 36.64 -3.88 -2.70
N TYR A 186 35.31 -3.94 -2.83
CA TYR A 186 34.49 -4.97 -2.21
C TYR A 186 34.80 -6.37 -2.77
N LEU A 187 34.88 -6.51 -4.10
CA LEU A 187 35.18 -7.78 -4.77
C LEU A 187 36.59 -8.30 -4.39
N LYS A 188 37.60 -7.43 -4.40
CA LYS A 188 38.97 -7.82 -4.00
C LYS A 188 39.07 -8.32 -2.56
N ARG A 189 38.24 -7.79 -1.65
CA ARG A 189 38.16 -8.27 -0.26
C ARG A 189 37.52 -9.65 -0.14
N HIS A 190 36.68 -10.05 -1.10
CA HIS A 190 35.97 -11.33 -1.11
C HIS A 190 36.66 -12.41 -1.97
N GLU A 191 37.50 -12.06 -2.95
CA GLU A 191 38.28 -13.03 -3.74
C GLU A 191 39.54 -13.55 -3.03
N GLY A 192 40.01 -12.86 -1.98
CA GLY A 192 41.25 -13.19 -1.26
C GLY A 192 41.14 -14.23 -0.13
N GLY A 193 40.00 -14.90 0.06
CA GLY A 193 39.87 -15.88 1.15
C GLY A 193 38.71 -16.87 1.00
N ALA A 194 39.03 -18.16 1.00
CA ALA A 194 38.10 -19.25 1.30
C ALA A 194 38.62 -20.02 2.53
N PRO A 195 37.79 -20.77 3.28
CA PRO A 195 36.51 -20.43 3.90
C PRO A 195 36.60 -20.42 5.44
N ALA A 196 35.95 -19.48 6.15
CA ALA A 196 35.65 -19.64 7.60
C ALA A 196 34.53 -18.69 8.11
N ALA A 197 33.42 -19.30 8.57
CA ALA A 197 32.49 -18.84 9.61
C ALA A 197 31.56 -17.61 9.35
N PRO A 198 30.40 -17.49 10.06
CA PRO A 198 29.17 -16.89 9.53
C PRO A 198 29.09 -15.36 9.62
N ARG A 199 28.28 -14.81 8.71
CA ARG A 199 28.03 -13.39 8.41
C ARG A 199 27.55 -12.55 9.62
N PRO A 200 27.96 -11.28 9.74
CA PRO A 200 27.04 -10.21 10.12
C PRO A 200 26.37 -9.66 8.85
N ALA A 201 25.05 -9.77 8.80
CA ALA A 201 24.23 -9.21 7.72
C ALA A 201 24.11 -7.70 7.91
N ASP A 202 24.88 -6.93 7.14
CA ASP A 202 24.55 -5.52 6.87
C ASP A 202 24.87 -5.26 5.40
N ASN A 203 23.84 -5.46 4.57
CA ASN A 203 23.87 -5.10 3.16
C ASN A 203 23.48 -3.61 3.06
N PRO A 204 24.39 -2.71 2.66
CA PRO A 204 24.12 -1.27 2.64
C PRO A 204 23.16 -0.84 1.51
N PHE A 205 22.66 -1.79 0.72
CA PHE A 205 21.74 -1.57 -0.40
C PHE A 205 20.32 -2.11 -0.17
N ASP A 206 20.04 -2.69 1.00
CA ASP A 206 18.66 -3.00 1.39
C ASP A 206 18.07 -1.79 2.15
N ARG A 207 17.31 -0.97 1.43
CA ARG A 207 16.36 0.01 2.00
C ARG A 207 15.05 -0.03 1.23
#